data_AF-A0A1G5YBV3-F1
#
_entry.id   AF-A0A1G5YBV3-F1
#
_cell.length_a   1.000
_cell.length_b   1.000
_cell.length_c   1.000
_cell.angle_alpha   90.00
_cell.angle_beta   90.00
_cell.angle_gamma   90.00
#
_symmetry.space_group_name_H-M   'P 1'
#
loop_
_entity.id
_entity.type
_entity.pdbx_description
1 polymer ?
#
loop_
_entity_poly.entity_id
_entity_poly.type
_entity_poly.pdbx_seq_one_letter_code
_entity_poly.pdbx_strand_id
1 'polypeptide(L)'
;MGGLLKFVIILLGVGWLLGQLIRYFLRTKLAKFARQVNEAAMEERRAQQQASRSKNSVNVDFIPREEIEKRKKDIEGGEYVDFEEVKE
;
A
#
# COMPACT_ATOMS: atom_id res chain seq x y z
N MET A 1 -12.96 -58.37 -2.26
CA MET A 1 -13.19 -57.34 -1.21
C MET A 1 -11.95 -56.52 -0.83
N GLY A 2 -10.75 -56.73 -1.39
CA GLY A 2 -9.54 -55.97 -0.98
C GLY A 2 -9.19 -54.73 -1.81
N GLY A 3 -9.80 -54.56 -3.00
CA GLY A 3 -9.47 -53.47 -3.92
C GLY A 3 -9.90 -52.09 -3.40
N LEU A 4 -11.09 -52.01 -2.79
CA LEU A 4 -11.63 -50.76 -2.25
C LEU A 4 -10.77 -50.20 -1.11
N LEU A 5 -10.28 -51.09 -0.22
CA LEU A 5 -9.43 -50.70 0.91
C LEU A 5 -8.08 -50.13 0.43
N LYS A 6 -7.47 -50.77 -0.57
CA LYS A 6 -6.24 -50.28 -1.21
C LYS A 6 -6.45 -48.91 -1.88
N PHE A 7 -7.59 -48.73 -2.55
CA PHE A 7 -7.94 -47.45 -3.18
C PHE A 7 -8.07 -46.33 -2.14
N VAL A 8 -8.76 -46.56 -1.03
CA VAL A 8 -8.92 -45.57 0.05
C VAL A 8 -7.57 -45.20 0.68
N ILE A 9 -6.69 -46.18 0.90
CA ILE A 9 -5.35 -45.94 1.45
C ILE A 9 -4.49 -45.12 0.47
N ILE A 10 -4.51 -45.46 -0.82
CA ILE A 10 -3.78 -44.71 -1.85
C ILE A 10 -4.34 -43.29 -1.97
N LEU A 11 -5.66 -43.12 -1.96
CA LEU A 11 -6.32 -41.83 -2.02
C LEU A 11 -5.91 -40.93 -0.83
N LEU A 12 -5.89 -41.49 0.39
CA LEU A 12 -5.46 -40.77 1.58
C LEU A 12 -3.98 -40.39 1.52
N GLY A 13 -3.11 -41.31 1.08
CA GLY A 13 -1.68 -41.03 0.93
C GLY A 13 -1.41 -39.94 -0.12
N VAL A 14 -2.06 -40.05 -1.28
CA VAL A 14 -1.93 -39.08 -2.38
C VAL A 14 -2.57 -37.74 -2.01
N GLY A 15 -3.72 -37.74 -1.35
CA GLY A 15 -4.38 -36.53 -0.86
C GLY A 15 -3.54 -35.79 0.19
N TRP A 16 -2.89 -36.52 1.10
CA TRP A 16 -1.95 -35.93 2.06
C TRP A 16 -0.73 -35.32 1.36
N LEU A 17 -0.16 -36.03 0.38
CA LEU A 17 0.99 -35.56 -0.39
C LEU A 17 0.65 -34.31 -1.24
N LEU A 18 -0.51 -34.32 -1.91
CA LEU A 18 -1.04 -33.20 -2.67
C LEU A 18 -1.29 -31.99 -1.79
N GLY A 19 -1.91 -32.18 -0.62
CA GLY A 19 -2.11 -31.10 0.36
C GLY A 19 -0.80 -30.44 0.78
N GLN A 20 0.26 -31.25 0.97
CA GLN A 20 1.59 -30.75 1.29
C GLN A 20 2.20 -29.94 0.13
N LEU A 21 2.13 -30.47 -1.10
CA LEU A 21 2.62 -29.78 -2.31
C LEU A 21 1.90 -28.46 -2.54
N ILE A 22 0.56 -28.46 -2.42
CA ILE A 22 -0.28 -27.26 -2.53
C ILE A 22 0.15 -26.23 -1.47
N ARG A 23 0.40 -26.64 -0.22
CA ARG A 23 0.84 -25.72 0.83
C ARG A 23 2.17 -25.03 0.51
N TYR A 24 3.15 -25.76 -0.02
CA TYR A 24 4.42 -25.18 -0.45
C TYR A 24 4.27 -24.28 -1.69
N PHE A 25 3.46 -24.70 -2.65
CA PHE A 25 3.23 -23.97 -3.88
C PHE A 25 2.48 -22.65 -3.64
N LEU A 26 1.42 -22.69 -2.82
CA LEU A 26 0.64 -21.52 -2.45
C LEU A 26 1.50 -20.47 -1.74
N ARG A 27 2.38 -20.88 -0.81
CA ARG A 27 3.28 -19.94 -0.12
C ARG A 27 4.18 -19.15 -1.08
N THR A 28 4.65 -19.78 -2.15
CA THR A 28 5.61 -19.14 -3.07
C THR A 28 4.94 -18.28 -4.14
N LYS A 29 3.77 -18.68 -4.65
CA LYS A 29 3.05 -17.95 -5.71
C LYS A 29 2.05 -16.93 -5.17
N LEU A 30 1.33 -17.24 -4.09
CA LEU A 30 0.43 -16.26 -3.45
C LEU A 30 1.20 -15.09 -2.87
N ALA A 31 2.43 -15.28 -2.38
CA ALA A 31 3.24 -14.16 -1.90
C ALA A 31 3.54 -13.14 -3.02
N LYS A 32 3.77 -13.61 -4.25
CA LYS A 32 3.97 -12.72 -5.41
C LYS A 32 2.67 -12.06 -5.84
N PHE A 33 1.58 -12.82 -5.87
CA PHE A 33 0.26 -12.29 -6.22
C PHE A 33 -0.26 -11.28 -5.20
N ALA A 34 -0.12 -11.56 -3.90
CA ALA A 34 -0.50 -10.66 -2.82
C ALA A 34 0.28 -9.35 -2.85
N ARG A 35 1.57 -9.37 -3.25
CA ARG A 35 2.36 -8.14 -3.45
C ARG A 35 1.79 -7.31 -4.60
N GLN A 36 1.52 -7.94 -5.74
CA GLN A 36 0.97 -7.26 -6.91
C GLN A 36 -0.44 -6.68 -6.65
N VAL A 37 -1.30 -7.42 -5.94
CA VAL A 37 -2.63 -6.95 -5.56
C VAL A 37 -2.56 -5.81 -4.54
N ASN A 38 -1.64 -5.88 -3.56
CA ASN A 38 -1.45 -4.79 -2.60
C ASN A 38 -0.94 -3.52 -3.28
N GLU A 39 -0.02 -3.62 -4.24
CA GLU A 39 0.48 -2.48 -5.00
C GLU A 39 -0.65 -1.81 -5.81
N ALA A 40 -1.43 -2.60 -6.56
CA ALA A 40 -2.58 -2.09 -7.31
C ALA A 40 -3.66 -1.46 -6.40
N ALA A 41 -3.98 -2.10 -5.27
CA ALA A 41 -4.95 -1.58 -4.31
C ALA A 41 -4.46 -0.30 -3.61
N MET A 42 -3.15 -0.17 -3.38
CA MET A 42 -2.56 1.03 -2.79
C MET A 42 -2.55 2.20 -3.77
N GLU A 43 -2.39 1.92 -5.06
CA GLU A 43 -2.49 2.90 -6.13
C GLU A 43 -3.93 3.41 -6.32
N GLU A 44 -4.93 2.53 -6.29
CA GLU A 44 -6.35 2.93 -6.29
C GLU A 44 -6.71 3.81 -5.08
N ARG A 45 -6.19 3.49 -3.88
CA ARG A 45 -6.40 4.31 -2.70
C ARG A 45 -5.76 5.70 -2.82
N ARG A 46 -4.58 5.79 -3.45
CA ARG A 46 -3.94 7.07 -3.76
C ARG A 46 -4.76 7.89 -4.76
N ALA A 47 -5.28 7.26 -5.81
CA ALA A 47 -6.10 7.92 -6.81
C ALA A 47 -7.43 8.44 -6.22
N GLN A 48 -8.09 7.66 -5.36
CA GLN A 48 -9.31 8.12 -4.67
C GLN A 48 -9.05 9.29 -3.72
N GLN A 49 -7.93 9.29 -3.00
CA GLN A 49 -7.55 10.42 -2.13
C GLN A 49 -7.15 11.68 -2.92
N GLN A 50 -6.63 11.53 -4.14
CA GLN A 50 -6.40 12.67 -5.04
C GLN A 50 -7.71 13.22 -5.60
N ALA A 51 -8.68 12.36 -5.95
CA ALA A 51 -9.97 12.78 -6.50
C ALA A 51 -10.88 13.51 -5.49
N SER A 52 -10.75 13.23 -4.19
CA SER A 52 -11.54 13.88 -3.14
C SER A 52 -10.92 15.16 -2.55
N ARG A 53 -9.72 15.55 -2.99
CA ARG A 53 -9.03 16.75 -2.48
C ARG A 53 -9.43 18.03 -3.21
N SER A 54 -9.56 19.12 -2.46
CA SER A 54 -9.92 20.43 -3.00
C SER A 54 -8.83 20.98 -3.92
N LYS A 55 -9.26 21.68 -4.98
CA LYS A 55 -8.43 22.24 -6.06
C LYS A 55 -7.33 23.22 -5.60
N ASN A 56 -7.38 23.68 -4.33
CA ASN A 56 -6.45 24.64 -3.74
C ASN A 56 -5.42 24.02 -2.77
N SER A 57 -5.31 22.69 -2.68
CA SER A 57 -4.34 22.04 -1.79
C SER A 57 -3.02 21.74 -2.50
N VAL A 58 -1.90 22.26 -1.95
CA VAL A 58 -0.54 21.96 -2.44
C VAL A 58 -0.12 20.58 -1.91
N ASN A 59 0.20 19.65 -2.82
CA ASN A 59 0.73 18.34 -2.45
C ASN A 59 2.26 18.40 -2.37
N VAL A 60 2.82 18.01 -1.22
CA VAL A 60 4.28 17.92 -1.03
C VAL A 60 4.63 16.45 -0.84
N ASP A 61 5.29 15.85 -1.82
CA ASP A 61 5.58 14.41 -1.84
C ASP A 61 6.66 14.01 -0.82
N PHE A 62 7.57 14.93 -0.51
CA PHE A 62 8.64 14.69 0.44
C PHE A 62 9.13 15.98 1.07
N ILE A 63 9.21 16.01 2.39
CA ILE A 63 9.87 17.07 3.15
C ILE A 63 11.07 16.42 3.86
N PRO A 64 12.30 16.84 3.59
CA PRO A 64 13.48 16.34 4.31
C PRO A 64 13.35 16.60 5.81
N ARG A 65 13.80 15.66 6.65
CA ARG A 65 13.70 15.78 8.11
C ARG A 65 14.39 17.04 8.64
N GLU A 66 15.54 17.38 8.05
CA GLU A 66 16.31 18.58 8.36
C GLU A 66 15.50 19.87 8.14
N GLU A 67 14.66 19.91 7.10
CA GLU A 67 13.79 21.06 6.80
C GLU A 67 12.58 21.16 7.75
N ILE A 68 12.07 20.03 8.24
CA ILE A 68 11.01 19.99 9.24
C ILE A 68 11.51 20.56 10.57
N GLU A 69 12.74 20.22 10.95
CA GLU A 69 13.36 20.70 12.19
C GLU A 69 13.71 22.19 12.14
N LYS A 70 14.14 22.72 10.99
CA LYS A 70 14.38 24.15 10.76
C LYS A 70 13.09 24.97 10.86
N ARG A 71 11.98 24.51 10.26
CA ARG A 71 10.68 25.20 10.33
C ARG A 71 10.09 25.28 11.73
N LYS A 72 10.44 24.34 12.63
CA LYS A 72 10.00 24.39 14.03
C LYS A 72 10.69 25.49 14.84
N LYS A 73 11.80 26.05 14.36
CA LYS A 73 12.65 26.94 15.15
C LYS A 73 12.45 28.43 14.89
N ASP A 74 12.12 28.89 13.68
CA ASP A 74 12.01 30.33 13.44
C ASP A 74 11.08 30.68 12.26
N ILE A 75 9.77 30.76 12.51
CA ILE A 75 8.89 31.56 11.66
C ILE A 75 8.02 32.43 12.56
N GLU A 76 8.64 33.43 13.17
CA GLU A 76 7.91 34.63 13.58
C GLU A 76 7.61 35.40 12.29
N GLY A 77 6.37 35.33 11.84
CA GLY A 77 5.93 36.06 10.66
C GLY A 77 6.29 37.53 10.81
N GLY A 78 7.05 38.06 9.84
CA GLY A 78 7.42 39.47 9.82
C GLY A 78 6.17 40.38 9.75
N GLU A 79 6.36 41.64 10.11
CA GLU A 79 5.31 42.64 10.03
C GLU A 79 4.96 42.89 8.55
N TYR A 80 3.78 42.43 8.12
CA TYR A 80 3.29 42.70 6.78
C TYR A 80 2.85 44.16 6.72
N VAL A 81 3.46 44.94 5.83
CA VAL A 81 3.03 46.32 5.57
C VAL A 81 1.89 46.26 4.55
N ASP A 82 0.68 46.57 5.01
CA ASP A 82 -0.45 46.79 4.11
C ASP A 82 -0.18 48.05 3.29
N PHE A 83 0.16 47.89 2.02
CA PHE A 83 0.27 49.02 1.10
C PHE A 83 -1.14 49.41 0.63
N GLU A 84 -1.52 50.66 0.84
CA GLU A 84 -2.71 51.22 0.21
C GLU A 84 -2.33 51.63 -1.22
N GLU A 85 -2.93 50.98 -2.21
CA GLU A 85 -2.69 51.24 -3.63
C GLU A 85 -3.23 52.64 -3.99
N VAL A 86 -2.32 53.63 -4.08
CA VAL A 86 -2.69 54.98 -4.55
C VAL A 86 -2.91 54.90 -6.06
N LYS A 87 -4.18 55.01 -6.48
CA LYS A 87 -4.55 55.15 -7.90
C LYS A 87 -4.32 56.60 -8.32
N GLU A 88 -3.39 56.82 -9.26
CA GLU A 88 -3.31 58.06 -10.05
C GLU A 88 -4.47 58.18 -11.05
#